data_AF-A0A445DEM8-F1
#
_entry.id   AF-A0A445DEM8-F1
#
_cell.length_a   1.000
_cell.length_b   1.000
_cell.length_c   1.000
_cell.angle_alpha   90.00
_cell.angle_beta   90.00
_cell.angle_gamma   90.00
#
_symmetry.space_group_name_H-M   'P 1'
#
loop_
_entity.id
_entity.type
_entity.pdbx_description
1 polymer ?
#
loop_
_entity_poly.entity_id
_entity_poly.type
_entity_poly.pdbx_seq_one_letter_code
_entity_poly.pdbx_strand_id
1 'polypeptide(L)' 'MDNGDGIAVGWLGHPIFRDKEGRELFVRRMPTFFETFPVVLIRRRGRILVILKTSLQCHLASKS' A
#
# COMPACT_ATOMS: atom_id res chain seq x y z
N MET A 1 9.77 -19.57 9.03
CA MET A 1 8.73 -18.68 8.48
C MET A 1 9.12 -18.33 7.05
N ASP A 2 9.64 -19.31 6.31
CA ASP A 2 10.47 -19.06 5.12
C ASP A 2 9.79 -19.62 3.87
N ASN A 3 8.82 -20.53 4.07
CA ASN A 3 8.01 -21.15 3.03
C ASN A 3 6.82 -20.27 2.58
N GLY A 4 6.51 -19.20 3.32
CA GLY A 4 5.40 -18.29 3.02
C GLY A 4 5.87 -17.03 2.30
N ASP A 5 6.58 -16.16 3.02
CA ASP A 5 6.99 -14.83 2.53
C ASP A 5 8.45 -14.77 2.02
N GLY A 6 9.15 -15.90 2.04
CA GLY A 6 10.56 -16.01 1.65
C GLY A 6 11.54 -15.47 2.71
N ILE A 7 12.81 -15.38 2.32
CA ILE A 7 13.91 -14.91 3.18
C ILE A 7 14.14 -13.41 2.92
N ALA A 8 14.14 -12.61 3.98
CA ALA A 8 14.40 -11.18 3.87
C ALA A 8 15.87 -10.91 3.48
N VAL A 9 16.08 -10.24 2.34
CA VAL A 9 17.41 -9.90 1.82
C VAL A 9 17.87 -8.46 2.16
N GLY A 10 16.94 -7.57 2.51
CA GLY A 10 17.24 -6.18 2.84
C GLY A 10 16.02 -5.27 2.87
N TRP A 11 16.21 -4.02 3.30
CA TRP A 11 15.16 -2.99 3.37
C TRP A 11 15.16 -2.10 2.13
N LEU A 12 14.00 -1.96 1.47
CA LEU A 12 13.83 -1.14 0.26
C LEU A 12 13.57 0.35 0.54
N GLY A 13 13.56 0.77 1.80
CA GLY A 13 13.28 2.17 2.20
C GLY A 13 11.84 2.41 2.65
N HIS A 14 11.53 3.68 2.93
CA HIS A 14 10.19 4.11 3.38
C HIS A 14 9.36 4.60 2.18
N PRO A 15 8.28 3.89 1.78
CA PRO A 15 7.46 4.32 0.65
C PRO A 15 6.60 5.53 1.00
N ILE A 16 6.59 6.54 0.12
CA ILE A 16 5.76 7.75 0.25
C ILE A 16 4.75 7.77 -0.90
N PHE A 17 3.46 7.82 -0.56
CA PHE A 17 2.38 7.89 -1.55
C PHE A 17 1.85 9.31 -1.64
N ARG A 18 1.63 9.80 -2.86
CA ARG A 18 1.06 11.12 -3.13
C ARG A 18 -0.09 11.01 -4.12
N ASP A 19 -1.11 11.84 -3.95
CA ASP A 19 -2.16 12.01 -4.96
C ASP A 19 -1.72 12.92 -6.11
N LYS A 20 -2.61 13.13 -7.09
CA LYS A 20 -2.37 14.02 -8.24
C LYS A 20 -2.09 15.47 -7.85
N GLU A 21 -2.49 15.88 -6.66
CA GLU A 21 -2.28 17.22 -6.12
C GLU A 21 -1.01 17.28 -5.23
N GLY A 22 -0.20 16.21 -5.20
CA GLY A 22 1.04 16.11 -4.44
C GLY A 22 0.85 15.86 -2.94
N ARG A 23 -0.37 15.56 -2.49
CA ARG A 23 -0.68 15.43 -1.06
C ARG A 23 -0.38 14.02 -0.57
N GLU A 24 0.24 13.92 0.59
CA GLU A 24 0.64 12.65 1.17
C GLU A 24 -0.56 11.79 1.60
N LEU A 25 -0.48 10.50 1.27
CA LEU A 25 -1.46 9.46 1.58
C LEU A 25 -0.84 8.36 2.43
N PHE A 26 -1.67 7.77 3.29
CA PHE A 26 -1.28 6.70 4.21
C PHE A 26 -2.05 5.41 3.90
N VAL A 27 -1.35 4.28 3.86
CA VAL A 27 -1.98 2.96 3.68
C VAL A 27 -2.56 2.47 5.01
N ARG A 28 -3.81 2.00 5.00
CA ARG A 28 -4.40 1.34 6.17
C ARG A 28 -3.80 -0.07 6.32
N ARG A 29 -3.25 -0.36 7.51
CA ARG A 29 -2.72 -1.70 7.82
C ARG A 29 -3.84 -2.72 7.92
N MET A 30 -3.54 -3.94 7.45
CA MET A 30 -4.40 -5.10 7.56
C MET A 30 -4.61 -5.45 9.05
N PRO A 31 -5.86 -5.53 9.53
CA PRO A 31 -6.14 -6.04 10.87
C PRO A 31 -5.88 -7.55 10.92
N THR A 32 -5.56 -8.06 12.10
CA THR A 32 -5.17 -9.47 12.32
C THR A 32 -6.27 -10.51 12.03
N PHE A 33 -7.53 -10.10 11.89
CA PHE A 33 -8.68 -11.01 11.75
C PHE A 33 -9.07 -11.34 10.30
N PHE A 34 -8.60 -10.58 9.32
CA PHE A 34 -9.03 -10.75 7.94
C PHE A 34 -8.01 -11.57 7.16
N GLU A 35 -8.45 -12.49 6.31
CA GLU A 35 -7.60 -13.19 5.33
C GLU A 35 -7.41 -12.35 4.06
N THR A 36 -8.39 -11.51 3.71
CA THR A 36 -8.32 -10.56 2.61
C THR A 36 -8.76 -9.17 3.09
N PHE A 37 -7.97 -8.14 2.79
CA PHE A 37 -8.28 -6.76 3.17
C PHE A 37 -8.12 -5.83 1.96
N PRO A 38 -9.10 -4.95 1.68
CA PRO A 38 -8.97 -4.03 0.56
C PRO A 38 -7.83 -3.03 0.81
N VAL A 39 -7.13 -2.65 -0.27
CA VAL A 39 -6.11 -1.61 -0.17
C VAL A 39 -6.81 -0.26 -0.07
N VAL A 40 -6.55 0.41 1.06
CA VAL A 40 -7.17 1.69 1.41
C VAL A 40 -6.09 2.75 1.63
N LEU A 41 -6.18 3.84 0.87
CA LEU A 41 -5.35 5.04 1.06
C LEU A 41 -6.15 6.15 1.74
N ILE A 42 -5.58 6.74 2.78
CA ILE A 42 -6.20 7.73 3.67
C ILE A 42 -5.37 9.00 3.67
N ARG A 43 -6.01 10.17 3.54
CA ARG A 43 -5.33 11.47 3.72
C ARG A 43 -5.28 11.88 5.20
N ARG A 44 -4.33 12.73 5.60
CA ARG A 44 -4.09 13.20 6.99
C ARG A 44 -5.34 13.63 7.79
N ARG A 45 -6.41 14.11 7.13
CA ARG A 45 -7.68 14.53 7.78
C ARG A 45 -8.79 13.46 7.76
N GLY A 46 -8.49 12.23 7.35
CA GLY A 46 -9.38 11.06 7.48
C GLY A 46 -10.58 11.01 6.51
N ARG A 47 -10.70 11.92 5.53
CA ARG A 47 -11.94 12.10 4.74
C ARG A 47 -11.90 11.66 3.27
N ILE A 48 -10.82 11.06 2.78
CA ILE A 48 -10.78 10.51 1.40
C ILE A 48 -10.32 9.06 1.49
N LEU A 49 -11.16 8.16 0.98
CA LEU A 49 -10.99 6.71 0.91
C LEU A 49 -10.85 6.35 -0.58
N VAL A 50 -9.62 6.22 -1.08
CA VAL A 50 -9.43 5.56 -2.38
C VAL A 50 -9.37 4.07 -2.10
N ILE A 51 -10.42 3.36 -2.51
CA ILE A 51 -10.45 1.89 -2.50
C ILE A 51 -9.86 1.44 -3.83
N LEU A 52 -8.66 0.88 -3.79
CA LEU A 52 -8.17 0.12 -4.93
C LEU A 52 -8.84 -1.25 -4.86
N LYS A 53 -9.80 -1.51 -5.75
CA LYS A 53 -10.28 -2.88 -5.98
C LYS A 53 -9.06 -3.69 -6.40
N THR A 54 -8.72 -4.68 -5.59
CA THR A 54 -7.58 -5.55 -5.78
C THR A 54 -7.75 -6.35 -7.07
N SER A 55 -7.18 -5.87 -8.16
CA SER A 55 -6.35 -6.71 -9.02
C SER A 55 -4.92 -6.25 -8.75
N LEU A 56 -4.12 -7.16 -8.21
CA LEU A 56 -2.73 -6.94 -7.87
C LEU A 56 -1.94 -6.62 -9.16
N GLN A 57 -1.91 -5.35 -9.56
CA GLN A 57 -0.89 -4.82 -10.45
C GLN A 57 -0.32 -3.57 -9.81
N CYS A 58 0.71 -3.78 -8.99
CA CYS A 58 1.83 -2.85 -8.94
C CYS A 58 2.47 -2.83 -10.34
N HIS A 59 1.80 -2.23 -11.32
CA HIS A 59 2.47 -1.81 -12.53
C HIS A 59 3.31 -0.61 -12.11
N LEU A 60 4.62 -0.87 -12.13
CA LEU A 60 5.70 0.07 -11.93
C LEU A 60 5.25 1.52 -12.12
N ALA A 61 5.20 2.25 -11.01
CA ALA A 61 5.35 3.69 -11.05
C ALA A 61 6.80 3.99 -11.49
N SER A 62 7.05 3.90 -12.81
CA SER A 62 8.00 4.70 -13.57
C SER A 62 8.14 4.07 -14.96
N LYS A 63 7.41 4.62 -15.94
CA LYS A 63 8.00 4.76 -17.26
C LYS A 63 9.09 5.82 -17.15
N SER A 64 10.34 5.38 -17.07
CA SER A 64 11.54 5.99 -17.66
C SER A 64 12.73 5.07 -17.43
#